data_AF-A0A520I6H6-F1
#
_entry.id   AF-A0A520I6H6-F1
#
_cell.length_a   1.000
_cell.length_b   1.000
_cell.length_c   1.000
_cell.angle_alpha   90.00
_cell.angle_beta   90.00
_cell.angle_gamma   90.00
#
_symmetry.space_group_name_H-M   'P 1'
#
loop_
_entity.id
_entity.type
_entity.pdbx_description
1 polymer ?
#
loop_
_entity_poly.entity_id
_entity_poly.type
_entity_poly.pdbx_seq_one_letter_code
_entity_poly.pdbx_strand_id
1 'polypeptide(L)'
;TLHTVSVRGGGVMRLVSLHGAVGSVPLMREVGALHARGLVAELGDEAVVDRDGELALARPDGRAPQLNEAGIRAAQPRVSSALRVVGEYRVTTDIDTGSQVDDLRAGIPDGERSGAEPSDAVNPAYQIGYRSWEEQVGHHDEQTDIFSIGLILASLACGLDFNDETDVKRFSADQGNLFRLNGALHPVIASLIGEMAALNRHERASDLMAAASRLEDYRDQPVGLDVNRVLAGATGVPSRRAAVLSHLRDRLFDLSRRNRLIHFRPTQATVNLTVASVPMVMRLESIRAEQLCTWDGKFAAEVLGGGKVSLAKWLRFEDQTYLPSAFDRVIQETRRDRAEYGFSHLRLVVAYLHWHNLKESPDERIQSPLLWLPVEVAKQKGVRDQYSLQIADTEAEFN
;
A
#
# COMPACT_ATOMS: atom_id res chain seq x y z
N THR A 1 30.28 28.96 -6.92
CA THR A 1 29.61 30.06 -7.64
C THR A 1 28.14 29.72 -7.60
N LEU A 2 27.38 30.44 -6.78
CA LEU A 2 25.98 30.17 -6.46
C LEU A 2 25.14 30.28 -7.74
N HIS A 3 24.60 29.17 -8.23
CA HIS A 3 23.57 29.18 -9.26
C HIS A 3 22.22 29.37 -8.57
N THR A 4 21.66 30.57 -8.65
CA THR A 4 20.23 30.79 -8.45
C THR A 4 19.51 29.96 -9.52
N VAL A 5 18.77 28.93 -9.11
CA VAL A 5 17.80 28.28 -10.00
C VAL A 5 16.64 29.25 -10.14
N SER A 6 16.71 30.08 -11.17
CA SER A 6 15.61 30.95 -11.57
C SER A 6 14.60 30.15 -12.36
N VAL A 7 13.33 30.24 -11.97
CA VAL A 7 12.15 29.79 -12.71
C VAL A 7 11.82 30.75 -13.88
N ARG A 8 12.82 31.47 -14.39
CA ARG A 8 12.74 32.25 -15.63
C ARG A 8 13.90 31.90 -16.52
N GLY A 9 13.67 30.91 -17.37
CA GLY A 9 14.61 30.63 -18.44
C GLY A 9 14.36 29.38 -19.24
N GLY A 10 13.10 29.04 -19.60
CA GLY A 10 12.77 28.09 -20.68
C GLY A 10 13.47 26.72 -20.64
N GLY A 11 14.01 26.35 -19.48
CA GLY A 11 14.71 25.11 -19.22
C GLY A 11 13.79 24.30 -18.33
N VAL A 12 13.20 23.26 -18.91
CA VAL A 12 12.52 22.20 -18.18
C VAL A 12 13.32 21.92 -16.90
N MET A 13 12.63 21.82 -15.75
CA MET A 13 13.19 21.27 -14.51
C MET A 13 13.57 19.80 -14.76
N ARG A 14 14.61 19.59 -15.57
CA ARG A 14 15.25 18.31 -15.82
C ARG A 14 16.26 18.13 -14.72
N LEU A 15 15.76 17.81 -13.53
CA LEU A 15 16.54 17.13 -12.49
C LEU A 15 16.86 15.71 -12.99
N VAL A 16 17.72 15.66 -14.00
CA VAL A 16 18.34 14.44 -14.52
C VAL A 16 19.58 14.21 -13.67
N SER A 17 19.39 13.68 -12.46
CA SER A 17 20.28 12.71 -11.80
C SER A 17 20.01 12.65 -10.30
N LEU A 18 19.60 11.47 -9.84
CA LEU A 18 19.76 10.90 -8.49
C LEU A 18 19.58 11.95 -7.36
N HIS A 19 18.37 12.21 -6.83
CA HIS A 19 17.78 11.46 -5.71
C HIS A 19 16.23 11.44 -5.68
N GLY A 20 15.55 11.92 -6.74
CA GLY A 20 14.08 11.86 -6.83
C GLY A 20 13.35 12.55 -5.67
N ALA A 21 12.05 12.33 -5.53
CA ALA A 21 11.15 12.91 -4.52
C ALA A 21 11.71 13.04 -3.08
N VAL A 22 12.71 12.23 -2.67
CA VAL A 22 13.39 12.34 -1.37
C VAL A 22 14.11 13.68 -1.18
N GLY A 23 14.55 14.34 -2.26
CA GLY A 23 15.20 15.65 -2.19
C GLY A 23 14.31 16.79 -1.66
N SER A 24 12.99 16.59 -1.53
CA SER A 24 12.09 17.55 -0.90
C SER A 24 11.95 17.37 0.61
N VAL A 25 12.47 16.30 1.20
CA VAL A 25 12.38 16.04 2.65
C VAL A 25 13.03 17.16 3.49
N PRO A 26 14.23 17.67 3.16
CA PRO A 26 14.82 18.78 3.91
C PRO A 26 13.94 20.04 3.90
N LEU A 27 13.36 20.40 2.75
CA LEU A 27 12.37 21.47 2.64
C LEU A 27 11.17 21.26 3.56
N MET A 28 10.59 20.05 3.58
CA MET A 28 9.46 19.72 4.44
C MET A 28 9.80 19.88 5.93
N ARG A 29 11.02 19.50 6.33
CA ARG A 29 11.50 19.67 7.70
C ARG A 29 11.72 21.14 8.05
N GLU A 30 12.25 21.94 7.14
CA GLU A 30 12.46 23.37 7.33
C GLU A 30 11.12 24.12 7.52
N VAL A 31 10.12 23.80 6.69
CA VAL A 31 8.76 24.34 6.80
C VAL A 31 8.07 23.83 8.07
N GLY A 32 8.21 22.54 8.41
CA GLY A 32 7.68 22.01 9.67
C GLY A 32 8.27 22.70 10.91
N ALA A 33 9.54 23.11 10.87
CA ALA A 33 10.16 23.90 11.92
C ALA A 33 9.64 25.35 12.01
N LEU A 34 9.11 25.90 10.91
CA LEU A 34 8.36 27.16 10.92
C LEU A 34 6.97 26.98 11.56
N HIS A 35 6.25 25.93 11.18
CA HIS A 35 4.93 25.60 11.74
C HIS A 35 5.00 25.40 13.26
N ALA A 36 6.03 24.72 13.75
CA ALA A 36 6.28 24.55 15.19
C ALA A 36 6.47 25.88 15.95
N ARG A 37 6.83 26.96 15.25
CA ARG A 37 6.96 28.32 15.79
C ARG A 37 5.73 29.21 15.54
N GLY A 38 4.66 28.66 14.94
CA GLY A 38 3.47 29.41 14.54
C GLY A 38 3.70 30.33 13.35
N LEU A 39 4.72 30.05 12.53
CA LEU A 39 5.05 30.77 11.31
C LEU A 39 4.76 29.89 10.10
N VAL A 40 4.53 30.51 8.96
CA VAL A 40 4.33 29.86 7.66
C VAL A 40 5.45 30.21 6.70
N ALA A 41 5.69 29.36 5.72
CA ALA A 41 6.70 29.59 4.71
C ALA A 41 6.22 30.60 3.66
N GLU A 42 7.17 31.13 2.90
CA GLU A 42 6.87 31.95 1.73
C GLU A 42 7.18 31.12 0.50
N LEU A 43 6.24 30.25 0.10
CA LEU A 43 6.35 29.34 -1.04
C LEU A 43 5.76 29.98 -2.31
N GLY A 44 6.50 29.96 -3.43
CA GLY A 44 6.19 30.61 -4.71
C GLY A 44 7.37 30.53 -5.70
N ASP A 45 7.30 31.24 -6.84
CA ASP A 45 8.21 31.07 -8.00
C ASP A 45 9.72 31.20 -7.73
N GLU A 46 10.13 31.80 -6.61
CA GLU A 46 11.56 31.94 -6.20
C GLU A 46 11.82 31.49 -4.76
N ALA A 47 10.89 30.74 -4.19
CA ALA A 47 10.90 30.41 -2.76
C ALA A 47 11.80 29.25 -2.37
N VAL A 48 12.21 28.43 -3.33
CA VAL A 48 12.94 27.19 -3.08
C VAL A 48 14.24 27.22 -3.86
N VAL A 49 15.33 26.94 -3.16
CA VAL A 49 16.68 26.85 -3.74
C VAL A 49 17.20 25.44 -3.60
N ASP A 50 17.97 25.01 -4.60
CA ASP A 50 18.78 23.80 -4.50
C ASP A 50 20.07 24.12 -3.74
N ARG A 51 20.25 23.52 -2.57
CA ARG A 51 21.49 23.55 -1.79
C ARG A 51 22.09 22.14 -1.81
N ASP A 52 23.06 21.93 -2.69
CA ASP A 52 23.82 20.68 -2.79
C ASP A 52 22.96 19.41 -3.07
N GLY A 53 21.89 19.56 -3.85
CA GLY A 53 20.97 18.47 -4.21
C GLY A 53 19.75 18.34 -3.28
N GLU A 54 19.63 19.23 -2.30
CA GLU A 54 18.52 19.30 -1.36
C GLU A 54 17.71 20.59 -1.58
N LEU A 55 16.38 20.47 -1.59
CA LEU A 55 15.51 21.64 -1.63
C LEU A 55 15.47 22.31 -0.26
N ALA A 56 15.62 23.63 -0.25
CA ALA A 56 15.54 24.45 0.96
C ALA A 56 14.82 25.78 0.70
N LEU A 57 14.31 26.42 1.75
CA LEU A 57 13.67 27.73 1.63
C LEU A 57 14.72 28.81 1.28
N ALA A 58 14.37 29.64 0.30
CA ALA A 58 15.11 30.86 -0.02
C ALA A 58 15.05 31.86 1.15
N ARG A 59 13.92 31.88 1.89
CA ARG A 59 13.68 32.73 3.06
C ARG A 59 13.33 31.86 4.29
N PRO A 60 14.31 31.49 5.12
CA PRO A 60 14.13 30.55 6.23
C PRO A 60 13.41 31.15 7.45
N ASP A 61 13.26 32.48 7.50
CA ASP A 61 12.67 33.19 8.64
C ASP A 61 11.14 33.03 8.71
N GLY A 62 10.50 32.74 7.57
CA GLY A 62 9.05 32.64 7.44
C GLY A 62 8.30 33.92 7.76
N ARG A 63 6.97 33.82 7.85
CA ARG A 63 6.08 34.95 8.14
C ARG A 63 4.91 34.52 9.02
N ALA A 64 4.20 35.50 9.58
CA ALA A 64 2.96 35.22 10.30
C ALA A 64 1.85 34.73 9.33
N PRO A 65 1.00 33.78 9.75
CA PRO A 65 -0.12 33.32 8.93
C PRO A 65 -1.12 34.44 8.65
N GLN A 66 -1.74 34.38 7.49
CA GLN A 66 -2.82 35.29 7.08
C GLN A 66 -4.14 34.51 7.10
N LEU A 67 -5.02 34.85 8.05
CA LEU A 67 -6.26 34.10 8.26
C LEU A 67 -7.46 34.85 7.69
N ASN A 68 -7.97 34.38 6.55
CA ASN A 68 -9.28 34.78 6.03
C ASN A 68 -10.26 33.59 6.01
N GLU A 69 -10.75 33.18 7.19
CA GLU A 69 -11.71 32.07 7.28
C GLU A 69 -13.03 32.33 6.56
N ALA A 70 -13.45 33.60 6.47
CA ALA A 70 -14.68 33.99 5.79
C ALA A 70 -14.57 33.74 4.27
N GLY A 71 -13.44 34.13 3.67
CA GLY A 71 -13.12 33.86 2.26
C GLY A 71 -13.06 32.37 1.94
N ILE A 72 -12.41 31.58 2.81
CA ILE A 72 -12.38 30.12 2.67
C ILE A 72 -13.77 29.51 2.74
N ARG A 73 -14.61 29.95 3.70
CA ARG A 73 -15.98 29.42 3.87
C ARG A 73 -16.90 29.79 2.70
N ALA A 74 -16.69 30.96 2.10
CA ALA A 74 -17.42 31.38 0.91
C ALA A 74 -17.05 30.54 -0.32
N ALA A 75 -15.76 30.23 -0.49
CA ALA A 75 -15.24 29.40 -1.59
C ALA A 75 -15.50 27.89 -1.39
N GLN A 76 -15.46 27.40 -0.14
CA GLN A 76 -15.67 26.00 0.24
C GLN A 76 -16.70 25.91 1.38
N PRO A 77 -18.01 25.89 1.06
CA PRO A 77 -19.03 25.62 2.06
C PRO A 77 -18.87 24.21 2.63
N ARG A 78 -18.98 24.08 3.97
CA ARG A 78 -18.89 22.77 4.66
C ARG A 78 -19.88 21.79 4.03
N VAL A 79 -19.39 20.62 3.62
CA VAL A 79 -20.19 19.55 3.02
C VAL A 79 -21.20 19.05 4.05
N SER A 80 -22.44 19.55 3.99
CA SER A 80 -23.59 19.01 4.73
C SER A 80 -24.48 18.12 3.86
N SER A 81 -24.14 17.91 2.59
CA SER A 81 -24.96 17.14 1.65
C SER A 81 -24.37 15.77 1.33
N ALA A 82 -25.24 14.77 1.18
CA ALA A 82 -24.93 13.39 0.80
C ALA A 82 -24.37 13.23 -0.64
N LEU A 83 -23.96 14.32 -1.28
CA LEU A 83 -23.48 14.39 -2.67
C LEU A 83 -22.10 15.04 -2.69
N ARG A 84 -21.10 14.26 -3.13
CA ARG A 84 -19.72 14.72 -3.33
C ARG A 84 -19.57 15.23 -4.76
N VAL A 85 -19.39 16.54 -4.94
CA VAL A 85 -19.04 17.12 -6.24
C VAL A 85 -17.57 16.84 -6.53
N VAL A 86 -17.29 15.98 -7.52
CA VAL A 86 -15.94 15.51 -7.89
C VAL A 86 -15.40 16.23 -9.12
N GLY A 87 -16.00 17.35 -9.54
CA GLY A 87 -15.49 18.23 -10.60
C GLY A 87 -16.56 19.11 -11.21
N GLU A 88 -16.15 20.28 -11.72
CA GLU A 88 -17.01 21.19 -12.46
C GLU A 88 -16.43 21.36 -13.87
N TYR A 89 -17.23 21.04 -14.88
CA TYR A 89 -16.82 21.09 -16.29
C TYR A 89 -17.76 22.01 -17.04
N ARG A 90 -17.20 22.90 -17.88
CA ARG A 90 -17.98 23.70 -18.82
C ARG A 90 -17.97 23.00 -20.18
N VAL A 91 -19.15 22.63 -20.67
CA VAL A 91 -19.31 22.08 -22.02
C VAL A 91 -19.82 23.20 -22.92
N THR A 92 -18.97 23.71 -23.79
CA THR A 92 -19.34 24.68 -24.82
C THR A 92 -19.58 23.92 -26.11
N THR A 93 -20.82 23.89 -26.60
CA THR A 93 -21.14 23.23 -27.88
C THR A 93 -21.31 24.28 -28.96
N ASP A 94 -20.43 24.25 -29.95
CA ASP A 94 -20.46 25.11 -31.12
C ASP A 94 -20.74 24.28 -32.38
N ILE A 95 -21.53 24.84 -33.31
CA ILE A 95 -22.05 24.12 -34.48
C ILE A 95 -20.94 23.87 -35.52
N ASP A 96 -19.90 24.70 -35.55
CA ASP A 96 -18.79 24.61 -36.52
C ASP A 96 -17.55 23.94 -35.92
N THR A 97 -17.34 24.04 -34.61
CA THR A 97 -16.13 23.53 -33.90
C THR A 97 -16.36 22.31 -33.01
N GLY A 98 -17.61 21.89 -32.80
CA GLY A 98 -17.97 20.74 -31.96
C GLY A 98 -18.11 21.08 -30.48
N SER A 99 -18.22 20.04 -29.63
CA SER A 99 -18.29 20.21 -28.17
C SER A 99 -16.89 20.30 -27.55
N GLN A 100 -16.57 21.45 -26.98
CA GLN A 100 -15.39 21.67 -26.14
C GLN A 100 -15.75 21.48 -24.67
N VAL A 101 -14.93 20.72 -23.94
CA VAL A 101 -15.07 20.50 -22.50
C VAL A 101 -13.90 21.18 -21.80
N ASP A 102 -14.17 22.24 -21.04
CA ASP A 102 -13.18 22.92 -20.20
C ASP A 102 -13.30 22.44 -18.75
N ASP A 103 -12.19 21.96 -18.18
CA ASP A 103 -12.09 21.63 -16.75
C ASP A 103 -11.87 22.91 -15.93
N LEU A 104 -12.83 23.27 -15.08
CA LEU A 104 -12.78 24.51 -14.30
C LEU A 104 -11.82 24.45 -13.11
N ARG A 105 -11.18 23.29 -12.90
CA ARG A 105 -10.16 23.08 -11.86
C ARG A 105 -8.75 23.46 -12.30
N ALA A 106 -8.55 23.85 -13.55
CA ALA A 106 -7.32 24.46 -14.02
C ALA A 106 -7.60 25.91 -14.42
N GLY A 107 -6.86 26.86 -13.86
CA GLY A 107 -7.08 28.28 -14.13
C GLY A 107 -5.83 29.13 -14.06
N ILE A 108 -5.84 30.24 -14.79
CA ILE A 108 -4.92 31.36 -14.61
C ILE A 108 -5.45 32.19 -13.42
N PRO A 109 -4.59 32.74 -12.54
CA PRO A 109 -5.05 33.63 -11.48
C PRO A 109 -5.90 34.77 -12.05
N ASP A 110 -6.96 35.17 -11.33
CA ASP A 110 -8.07 36.04 -11.80
C ASP A 110 -7.68 37.49 -12.21
N GLY A 111 -6.41 37.77 -12.52
CA GLY A 111 -5.94 39.03 -13.09
C GLY A 111 -6.17 39.21 -14.60
N GLU A 112 -6.54 38.15 -15.34
CA GLU A 112 -6.71 38.19 -16.80
C GLU A 112 -8.08 37.66 -17.30
N ARG A 113 -9.06 37.47 -16.41
CA ARG A 113 -10.45 37.28 -16.86
C ARG A 113 -11.03 38.63 -17.24
N SER A 114 -10.94 38.98 -18.52
CA SER A 114 -11.69 40.10 -19.10
C SER A 114 -13.19 39.83 -18.92
N GLY A 115 -13.81 40.42 -17.88
CA GLY A 115 -15.25 40.43 -17.66
C GLY A 115 -15.79 39.74 -16.39
N ALA A 116 -14.96 39.38 -15.40
CA ALA A 116 -15.48 38.85 -14.13
C ALA A 116 -16.02 39.98 -13.23
N GLU A 117 -17.29 39.90 -12.85
CA GLU A 117 -17.91 40.77 -11.84
C GLU A 117 -17.31 40.47 -10.45
N PRO A 118 -17.11 41.46 -9.55
CA PRO A 118 -16.46 41.27 -8.25
C PRO A 118 -17.22 40.37 -7.26
N SER A 119 -18.39 39.86 -7.64
CA SER A 119 -19.27 39.02 -6.82
C SER A 119 -19.11 37.51 -7.05
N ASP A 120 -18.30 37.09 -8.01
CA ASP A 120 -18.08 35.67 -8.26
C ASP A 120 -17.13 35.11 -7.19
N ALA A 121 -17.65 34.17 -6.38
CA ALA A 121 -16.85 33.49 -5.37
C ALA A 121 -15.66 32.78 -6.04
N VAL A 122 -14.45 32.98 -5.50
CA VAL A 122 -13.23 32.30 -5.96
C VAL A 122 -13.45 30.79 -5.88
N ASN A 123 -13.43 30.11 -7.03
CA ASN A 123 -13.65 28.66 -7.10
C ASN A 123 -12.31 27.93 -6.90
N PRO A 124 -12.23 26.91 -6.04
CA PRO A 124 -11.00 26.15 -5.84
C PRO A 124 -10.49 25.49 -7.13
N ALA A 125 -9.31 25.92 -7.58
CA ALA A 125 -8.67 25.43 -8.80
C ALA A 125 -7.14 25.37 -8.62
N TYR A 126 -6.48 24.50 -9.36
CA TYR A 126 -5.03 24.51 -9.55
C TYR A 126 -4.64 25.71 -10.39
N GLN A 127 -3.57 26.38 -9.97
CA GLN A 127 -3.12 27.64 -10.55
C GLN A 127 -1.65 27.55 -10.95
N ILE A 128 -1.29 28.43 -11.88
CA ILE A 128 0.10 28.62 -12.29
C ILE A 128 0.93 29.15 -11.12
N GLY A 129 2.17 28.67 -10.98
CA GLY A 129 3.18 29.24 -10.07
C GLY A 129 3.26 28.59 -8.69
N TYR A 130 2.94 27.29 -8.57
CA TYR A 130 3.05 26.52 -7.31
C TYR A 130 2.29 27.13 -6.12
N ARG A 131 1.19 27.85 -6.39
CA ARG A 131 0.38 28.55 -5.37
C ARG A 131 -0.94 27.85 -5.12
N SER A 132 -1.42 28.00 -3.88
CA SER A 132 -2.79 27.63 -3.50
C SER A 132 -3.79 28.69 -3.94
N TRP A 133 -4.99 28.27 -4.34
CA TRP A 133 -6.12 29.16 -4.58
C TRP A 133 -6.50 29.97 -3.33
N GLU A 134 -6.16 29.48 -2.14
CA GLU A 134 -6.43 30.12 -0.85
C GLU A 134 -5.72 31.49 -0.74
N GLU A 135 -4.58 31.65 -1.42
CA GLU A 135 -3.85 32.92 -1.42
C GLU A 135 -4.62 34.03 -2.14
N GLN A 136 -5.46 33.69 -3.12
CA GLN A 136 -6.29 34.67 -3.84
C GLN A 136 -7.37 35.28 -2.95
N VAL A 137 -7.87 34.49 -1.98
CA VAL A 137 -8.78 35.01 -0.96
C VAL A 137 -8.02 35.63 0.22
N GLY A 138 -6.70 35.82 0.12
CA GLY A 138 -5.88 36.40 1.20
C GLY A 138 -5.73 35.48 2.41
N HIS A 139 -5.84 34.17 2.22
CA HIS A 139 -5.62 33.17 3.24
C HIS A 139 -4.30 32.43 2.99
N HIS A 140 -3.45 32.34 4.00
CA HIS A 140 -2.25 31.53 3.97
C HIS A 140 -1.93 31.03 5.38
N ASP A 141 -2.01 29.71 5.57
CA ASP A 141 -1.66 29.02 6.81
C ASP A 141 -0.79 27.78 6.53
N GLU A 142 -0.63 26.92 7.54
CA GLU A 142 0.15 25.67 7.43
C GLU A 142 -0.39 24.72 6.34
N GLN A 143 -1.72 24.65 6.16
CA GLN A 143 -2.31 23.81 5.10
C GLN A 143 -2.13 24.42 3.70
N THR A 144 -1.97 25.74 3.61
CA THR A 144 -1.56 26.42 2.38
C THR A 144 -0.13 26.03 2.00
N ASP A 145 0.81 26.00 2.96
CA ASP A 145 2.18 25.52 2.73
C ASP A 145 2.23 24.06 2.24
N ILE A 146 1.48 23.18 2.92
CA ILE A 146 1.39 21.76 2.57
C ILE A 146 0.93 21.57 1.11
N PHE A 147 0.00 22.40 0.64
CA PHE A 147 -0.47 22.36 -0.75
C PHE A 147 0.64 22.69 -1.74
N SER A 148 1.35 23.79 -1.51
CA SER A 148 2.45 24.23 -2.39
C SER A 148 3.58 23.20 -2.43
N ILE A 149 3.93 22.58 -1.29
CA ILE A 149 4.91 21.48 -1.24
C ILE A 149 4.39 20.25 -2.00
N GLY A 150 3.09 19.95 -1.92
CA GLY A 150 2.46 18.89 -2.71
C GLY A 150 2.64 19.09 -4.21
N LEU A 151 2.51 20.33 -4.70
CA LEU A 151 2.79 20.68 -6.11
C LEU A 151 4.28 20.54 -6.46
N ILE A 152 5.18 20.95 -5.57
CA ILE A 152 6.63 20.75 -5.76
C ILE A 152 6.95 19.25 -5.86
N LEU A 153 6.40 18.43 -4.97
CA LEU A 153 6.57 16.98 -4.99
C LEU A 153 6.00 16.36 -6.27
N ALA A 154 4.82 16.82 -6.74
CA ALA A 154 4.23 16.39 -8.00
C ALA A 154 5.11 16.75 -9.20
N SER A 155 5.68 17.95 -9.21
CA SER A 155 6.59 18.42 -10.26
C SER A 155 7.83 17.53 -10.35
N LEU A 156 8.47 17.25 -9.22
CA LEU A 156 9.63 16.35 -9.13
C LEU A 156 9.30 14.91 -9.54
N ALA A 157 8.16 14.40 -9.10
CA ALA A 157 7.81 12.99 -9.25
C ALA A 157 7.20 12.67 -10.62
N CYS A 158 6.48 13.62 -11.24
CA CYS A 158 5.79 13.44 -12.51
C CYS A 158 6.45 14.20 -13.67
N GLY A 159 7.49 15.01 -13.41
CA GLY A 159 8.17 15.81 -14.43
C GLY A 159 7.29 16.92 -15.01
N LEU A 160 6.50 17.57 -14.16
CA LEU A 160 5.59 18.66 -14.51
C LEU A 160 6.22 20.01 -14.18
N ASP A 161 5.89 21.05 -14.94
CA ASP A 161 6.17 22.44 -14.59
C ASP A 161 4.87 23.20 -14.31
N PHE A 162 4.61 23.53 -13.04
CA PHE A 162 3.38 24.27 -12.68
C PHE A 162 3.43 25.76 -13.05
N ASN A 163 4.50 26.24 -13.70
CA ASN A 163 4.48 27.54 -14.37
C ASN A 163 3.90 27.45 -15.79
N ASP A 164 3.76 26.24 -16.33
CA ASP A 164 3.14 25.99 -17.63
C ASP A 164 1.66 25.62 -17.45
N GLU A 165 0.78 26.39 -18.10
CA GLU A 165 -0.66 26.16 -18.10
C GLU A 165 -1.03 24.75 -18.60
N THR A 166 -0.25 24.22 -19.56
CA THR A 166 -0.51 22.88 -20.12
C THR A 166 -0.28 21.78 -19.09
N ASP A 167 0.76 21.91 -18.27
CA ASP A 167 1.08 20.95 -17.22
C ASP A 167 0.13 21.08 -16.02
N VAL A 168 -0.33 22.30 -15.69
CA VAL A 168 -1.42 22.51 -14.72
C VAL A 168 -2.70 21.79 -15.16
N LYS A 169 -3.09 21.93 -16.44
CA LYS A 169 -4.26 21.23 -17.00
C LYS A 169 -4.10 19.71 -16.98
N ARG A 170 -2.92 19.20 -17.33
CA ARG A 170 -2.61 17.76 -17.27
C ARG A 170 -2.70 17.23 -15.85
N PHE A 171 -2.16 17.95 -14.87
CA PHE A 171 -2.27 17.58 -13.47
C PHE A 171 -3.73 17.58 -13.01
N SER A 172 -4.50 18.63 -13.31
CA SER A 172 -5.93 18.71 -12.97
C SER A 172 -6.74 17.51 -13.48
N ALA A 173 -6.51 17.13 -14.74
CA ALA A 173 -7.23 16.02 -15.38
C ALA A 173 -6.88 14.65 -14.78
N ASP A 174 -5.63 14.44 -14.38
CA ASP A 174 -5.11 13.14 -13.92
C ASP A 174 -4.77 13.08 -12.43
N GLN A 175 -5.10 14.10 -11.63
CA GLN A 175 -4.78 14.13 -10.18
C GLN A 175 -5.41 12.95 -9.42
N GLY A 176 -6.55 12.44 -9.88
CA GLY A 176 -7.17 11.23 -9.32
C GLY A 176 -6.41 9.93 -9.63
N ASN A 177 -5.46 9.94 -10.58
CA ASN A 177 -4.65 8.80 -10.96
C ASN A 177 -3.28 9.22 -11.56
N LEU A 178 -2.35 9.62 -10.69
CA LEU A 178 -1.02 10.09 -11.08
C LEU A 178 -0.17 9.08 -11.87
N PHE A 179 -0.53 7.79 -11.85
CA PHE A 179 0.15 6.77 -12.66
C PHE A 179 -0.03 6.98 -14.17
N ARG A 180 -1.02 7.77 -14.60
CA ARG A 180 -1.16 8.21 -16.00
C ARG A 180 -0.08 9.21 -16.42
N LEU A 181 0.38 10.02 -15.46
CA LEU A 181 1.46 10.98 -15.67
C LEU A 181 2.82 10.30 -15.56
N ASN A 182 3.00 9.43 -14.55
CA ASN A 182 4.20 8.62 -14.38
C ASN A 182 3.87 7.20 -13.90
N GLY A 183 3.93 6.22 -14.81
CA GLY A 183 3.65 4.82 -14.50
C GLY A 183 4.64 4.14 -13.55
N ALA A 184 5.87 4.67 -13.44
CA ALA A 184 6.91 4.15 -12.54
C ALA A 184 6.85 4.76 -11.13
N LEU A 185 5.96 5.71 -10.88
CA LEU A 185 5.81 6.40 -9.60
C LEU A 185 5.53 5.43 -8.46
N HIS A 186 6.18 5.57 -7.30
CA HIS A 186 5.88 4.71 -6.15
C HIS A 186 4.49 5.02 -5.55
N PRO A 187 3.67 4.03 -5.15
CA PRO A 187 2.31 4.27 -4.67
C PRO A 187 2.19 5.16 -3.45
N VAL A 188 3.13 5.04 -2.51
CA VAL A 188 3.20 5.92 -1.33
C VAL A 188 3.40 7.38 -1.75
N ILE A 189 4.27 7.65 -2.74
CA ILE A 189 4.51 9.00 -3.26
C ILE A 189 3.26 9.52 -3.98
N ALA A 190 2.60 8.68 -4.77
CA ALA A 190 1.34 9.04 -5.43
C ALA A 190 0.24 9.42 -4.42
N SER A 191 0.10 8.65 -3.33
CA SER A 191 -0.83 8.95 -2.24
C SER A 191 -0.48 10.27 -1.55
N LEU A 192 0.79 10.48 -1.20
CA LEU A 192 1.26 11.71 -0.56
C LEU A 192 0.98 12.94 -1.43
N ILE A 193 1.26 12.89 -2.72
CA ILE A 193 0.95 14.00 -3.64
C ILE A 193 -0.55 14.27 -3.66
N GLY A 194 -1.39 13.23 -3.76
CA GLY A 194 -2.84 13.37 -3.77
C GLY A 194 -3.40 13.98 -2.48
N GLU A 195 -2.86 13.58 -1.32
CA GLU A 195 -3.24 14.09 0.00
C GLU A 195 -2.74 15.52 0.23
N MET A 196 -1.53 15.87 -0.19
CA MET A 196 -0.96 17.22 0.02
C MET A 196 -1.53 18.24 -0.97
N ALA A 197 -1.71 17.87 -2.24
CA ALA A 197 -2.21 18.76 -3.29
C ALA A 197 -3.76 18.72 -3.43
N ALA A 198 -4.49 18.30 -2.39
CA ALA A 198 -5.96 18.32 -2.43
C ALA A 198 -6.51 19.76 -2.45
N LEU A 199 -7.33 20.09 -3.45
CA LEU A 199 -8.01 21.40 -3.53
C LEU A 199 -8.95 21.63 -2.34
N ASN A 200 -9.67 20.58 -1.90
CA ASN A 200 -10.50 20.62 -0.71
C ASN A 200 -9.63 20.56 0.55
N ARG A 201 -9.71 21.60 1.37
CA ARG A 201 -8.91 21.70 2.60
C ARG A 201 -9.18 20.59 3.60
N HIS A 202 -10.40 20.05 3.62
CA HIS A 202 -10.79 18.97 4.53
C HIS A 202 -10.22 17.61 4.12
N GLU A 203 -9.82 17.45 2.86
CA GLU A 203 -9.18 16.24 2.33
C GLU A 203 -7.65 16.38 2.33
N ARG A 204 -7.14 17.60 2.57
CA ARG A 204 -5.71 17.90 2.54
C ARG A 204 -5.02 17.37 3.79
N ALA A 205 -3.79 16.88 3.62
CA ALA A 205 -2.92 16.55 4.74
C ALA A 205 -2.82 17.74 5.72
N SER A 206 -2.88 17.44 7.01
CA SER A 206 -2.83 18.43 8.09
C SER A 206 -1.51 18.44 8.86
N ASP A 207 -0.63 17.45 8.63
CA ASP A 207 0.65 17.31 9.32
C ASP A 207 1.77 17.08 8.29
N LEU A 208 2.60 18.11 8.10
CA LEU A 208 3.70 18.08 7.15
C LEU A 208 4.83 17.14 7.61
N MET A 209 5.08 17.03 8.91
CA MET A 209 6.15 16.19 9.45
C MET A 209 5.80 14.71 9.33
N ALA A 210 4.53 14.35 9.51
CA ALA A 210 4.04 13.00 9.22
C ALA A 210 4.20 12.65 7.73
N ALA A 211 3.94 13.60 6.83
CA ALA A 211 4.17 13.41 5.40
C ALA A 211 5.67 13.25 5.07
N ALA A 212 6.55 14.01 5.73
CA ALA A 212 8.00 13.91 5.56
C ALA A 212 8.54 12.54 5.97
N SER A 213 8.16 12.05 7.16
CA SER A 213 8.53 10.71 7.63
C SER A 213 8.04 9.61 6.69
N ARG A 214 6.81 9.72 6.16
CA ARG A 214 6.28 8.78 5.17
C ARG A 214 7.07 8.83 3.85
N LEU A 215 7.59 9.98 3.46
CA LEU A 215 8.40 10.13 2.26
C LEU A 215 9.82 9.59 2.46
N GLU A 216 10.38 9.65 3.66
CA GLU A 216 11.68 9.06 4.00
C GLU A 216 11.65 7.53 3.94
N ASP A 217 10.68 6.92 4.61
CA ASP A 217 10.55 5.46 4.74
C ASP A 217 9.72 4.82 3.60
N TYR A 218 9.49 5.54 2.51
CA TYR A 218 8.53 5.14 1.47
C TYR A 218 8.86 3.78 0.83
N ARG A 219 10.15 3.40 0.78
CA ARG A 219 10.62 2.14 0.18
C ARG A 219 10.32 0.92 1.05
N ASP A 220 10.28 1.11 2.36
CA ASP A 220 10.06 0.06 3.33
C ASP A 220 8.57 -0.09 3.69
N GLN A 221 7.73 0.86 3.27
CA GLN A 221 6.31 0.82 3.51
C GLN A 221 5.62 -0.30 2.70
N PRO A 222 4.72 -1.07 3.35
CA PRO A 222 3.98 -2.12 2.67
C PRO A 222 3.05 -1.52 1.62
N VAL A 223 3.36 -1.75 0.34
CA VAL A 223 2.53 -1.31 -0.77
C VAL A 223 1.32 -2.23 -0.91
N GLY A 224 0.14 -1.72 -0.56
CA GLY A 224 -1.16 -2.36 -0.79
C GLY A 224 -1.50 -2.53 -2.28
N LEU A 225 -2.70 -3.03 -2.55
CA LEU A 225 -3.25 -3.08 -3.91
C LEU A 225 -3.46 -1.66 -4.44
N ASP A 226 -2.68 -1.23 -5.42
CA ASP A 226 -2.91 0.05 -6.09
C ASP A 226 -3.84 -0.11 -7.30
N VAL A 227 -5.14 -0.01 -7.01
CA VAL A 227 -6.20 -0.06 -8.01
C VAL A 227 -6.02 1.05 -9.04
N ASN A 228 -5.52 2.23 -8.66
CA ASN A 228 -5.36 3.35 -9.59
C ASN A 228 -4.27 3.05 -10.62
N ARG A 229 -3.15 2.44 -10.21
CA ARG A 229 -2.09 2.01 -11.14
C ARG A 229 -2.62 1.03 -12.18
N VAL A 230 -3.40 0.03 -11.77
CA VAL A 230 -4.02 -0.96 -12.67
C VAL A 230 -4.98 -0.29 -13.66
N LEU A 231 -5.63 0.80 -13.24
CA LEU A 231 -6.59 1.54 -14.05
C LEU A 231 -5.99 2.63 -14.92
N ALA A 232 -4.69 2.93 -14.77
CA ALA A 232 -4.03 3.97 -15.54
C ALA A 232 -4.16 3.72 -17.06
N GLY A 233 -4.08 2.46 -17.50
CA GLY A 233 -4.23 2.05 -18.90
C GLY A 233 -5.63 1.55 -19.31
N ALA A 234 -6.60 1.48 -18.38
CA ALA A 234 -7.93 0.95 -18.67
C ALA A 234 -8.91 2.08 -19.02
N THR A 235 -9.37 2.14 -20.27
CA THR A 235 -10.41 3.08 -20.71
C THR A 235 -11.78 2.39 -20.73
N GLY A 236 -12.75 2.91 -19.97
CA GLY A 236 -14.13 2.39 -19.88
C GLY A 236 -14.47 1.54 -18.63
N VAL A 237 -15.76 1.42 -18.30
CA VAL A 237 -16.25 0.66 -17.12
C VAL A 237 -16.04 -0.87 -17.24
N PRO A 238 -16.24 -1.51 -18.41
CA PRO A 238 -16.00 -2.95 -18.57
C PRO A 238 -14.52 -3.33 -18.42
N SER A 239 -13.61 -2.47 -18.93
CA SER A 239 -12.16 -2.70 -18.85
C SER A 239 -11.63 -2.51 -17.42
N ARG A 240 -12.21 -1.60 -16.62
CA ARG A 240 -11.89 -1.41 -15.20
C ARG A 240 -12.11 -2.67 -14.36
N ARG A 241 -13.27 -3.33 -14.50
CA ARG A 241 -13.55 -4.59 -13.77
C ARG A 241 -12.64 -5.73 -14.22
N ALA A 242 -12.42 -5.86 -15.53
CA ALA A 242 -11.53 -6.89 -16.08
C ALA A 242 -10.08 -6.72 -15.60
N ALA A 243 -9.57 -5.49 -15.60
CA ALA A 243 -8.21 -5.19 -15.15
C ALA A 243 -8.01 -5.47 -13.65
N VAL A 244 -8.97 -5.06 -12.80
CA VAL A 244 -8.94 -5.35 -11.36
C VAL A 244 -9.03 -6.85 -11.09
N LEU A 245 -9.91 -7.58 -11.78
CA LEU A 245 -10.04 -9.03 -11.62
C LEU A 245 -8.81 -9.79 -12.10
N SER A 246 -8.17 -9.34 -13.19
CA SER A 246 -6.91 -9.94 -13.66
C SER A 246 -5.80 -9.74 -12.62
N HIS A 247 -5.66 -8.53 -12.09
CA HIS A 247 -4.62 -8.23 -11.11
C HIS A 247 -4.86 -8.92 -9.76
N LEU A 248 -6.11 -9.01 -9.31
CA LEU A 248 -6.48 -9.79 -8.12
C LEU A 248 -6.19 -11.28 -8.32
N ARG A 249 -6.43 -11.81 -9.52
CA ARG A 249 -6.08 -13.19 -9.89
C ARG A 249 -4.57 -13.41 -9.83
N ASP A 250 -3.78 -12.51 -10.42
CA ASP A 250 -2.32 -12.60 -10.42
C ASP A 250 -1.73 -12.51 -8.99
N ARG A 251 -2.35 -11.75 -8.08
CA ARG A 251 -1.98 -11.73 -6.66
C ARG A 251 -2.50 -12.91 -5.85
N LEU A 252 -3.61 -13.53 -6.25
CA LEU A 252 -4.10 -14.78 -5.65
C LEU A 252 -3.08 -15.91 -5.84
N PHE A 253 -2.29 -15.86 -6.91
CA PHE A 253 -1.13 -16.72 -7.13
C PHE A 253 0.15 -16.04 -6.62
N ASP A 254 0.30 -15.89 -5.29
CA ASP A 254 1.57 -15.47 -4.70
C ASP A 254 2.63 -16.56 -4.92
N LEU A 255 3.52 -16.36 -5.88
CA LEU A 255 4.67 -17.24 -6.15
C LEU A 255 5.90 -16.91 -5.30
N SER A 256 5.81 -15.92 -4.41
CA SER A 256 6.94 -15.52 -3.59
C SER A 256 7.28 -16.57 -2.52
N ARG A 257 8.48 -16.45 -1.96
CA ARG A 257 8.94 -17.25 -0.80
C ARG A 257 8.04 -17.13 0.44
N ARG A 258 7.07 -16.20 0.45
CA ARG A 258 6.11 -16.01 1.55
C ARG A 258 4.95 -16.99 1.47
N ASN A 259 4.60 -17.47 0.28
CA ASN A 259 3.54 -18.45 0.12
C ASN A 259 4.00 -19.81 0.66
N ARG A 260 3.46 -20.19 1.83
CA ARG A 260 3.79 -21.45 2.50
C ARG A 260 3.26 -22.70 1.81
N LEU A 261 2.31 -22.55 0.90
CA LEU A 261 1.86 -23.63 0.04
C LEU A 261 2.90 -23.95 -1.03
N ILE A 262 3.74 -22.99 -1.41
CA ILE A 262 4.82 -23.20 -2.39
C ILE A 262 6.14 -23.44 -1.67
N HIS A 263 6.51 -22.57 -0.73
CA HIS A 263 7.75 -22.63 0.03
C HIS A 263 7.44 -23.04 1.48
N PHE A 264 7.14 -24.32 1.69
CA PHE A 264 6.87 -24.84 3.02
C PHE A 264 8.08 -24.63 3.94
N ARG A 265 7.83 -24.06 5.12
CA ARG A 265 8.80 -23.97 6.21
C ARG A 265 8.14 -24.37 7.53
N PRO A 266 8.70 -25.33 8.28
CA PRO A 266 8.20 -25.69 9.58
C PRO A 266 8.13 -24.49 10.53
N THR A 267 7.07 -24.41 11.32
CA THR A 267 6.93 -23.45 12.42
C THR A 267 6.48 -24.13 13.70
N GLN A 268 6.34 -23.37 14.78
CA GLN A 268 5.78 -23.87 16.04
C GLN A 268 4.32 -24.34 15.91
N ALA A 269 3.62 -23.96 14.84
CA ALA A 269 2.27 -24.42 14.49
C ALA A 269 2.26 -25.65 13.57
N THR A 270 3.41 -26.26 13.30
CA THR A 270 3.52 -27.48 12.48
C THR A 270 4.14 -28.61 13.28
N VAL A 271 3.59 -29.82 13.18
CA VAL A 271 4.12 -31.01 13.82
C VAL A 271 4.44 -32.05 12.76
N ASN A 272 5.69 -32.52 12.70
CA ASN A 272 6.09 -33.61 11.82
C ASN A 272 5.86 -34.94 12.54
N LEU A 273 4.76 -35.62 12.23
CA LEU A 273 4.37 -36.88 12.87
C LEU A 273 5.39 -38.01 12.63
N THR A 274 6.01 -38.05 11.45
CA THR A 274 7.03 -39.05 11.12
C THR A 274 8.25 -38.87 12.01
N VAL A 275 8.80 -37.66 12.11
CA VAL A 275 9.95 -37.36 12.98
C VAL A 275 9.60 -37.58 14.45
N ALA A 276 8.39 -37.18 14.87
CA ALA A 276 7.91 -37.35 16.24
C ALA A 276 7.66 -38.82 16.65
N SER A 277 7.58 -39.74 15.69
CA SER A 277 7.46 -41.19 15.95
C SER A 277 8.81 -41.90 16.11
N VAL A 278 9.92 -41.26 15.75
CA VAL A 278 11.28 -41.85 15.83
C VAL A 278 11.81 -41.76 17.27
N PRO A 279 12.22 -42.88 17.90
CA PRO A 279 12.85 -42.88 19.22
C PRO A 279 14.25 -42.24 19.20
N MET A 280 14.59 -41.42 20.20
CA MET A 280 15.90 -40.73 20.24
C MET A 280 17.10 -41.64 20.58
N VAL A 281 16.88 -42.78 21.24
CA VAL A 281 17.96 -43.60 21.85
C VAL A 281 17.98 -45.06 21.36
N MET A 282 17.44 -45.36 20.17
CA MET A 282 17.51 -46.71 19.58
C MET A 282 18.55 -46.82 18.47
N ARG A 283 19.11 -48.02 18.28
CA ARG A 283 19.92 -48.34 17.09
C ARG A 283 19.01 -48.33 15.86
N LEU A 284 19.42 -47.66 14.79
CA LEU A 284 18.62 -47.46 13.57
C LEU A 284 18.06 -48.79 13.00
N GLU A 285 18.80 -49.88 13.15
CA GLU A 285 18.46 -51.20 12.62
C GLU A 285 17.27 -51.86 13.37
N SER A 286 16.92 -51.35 14.54
CA SER A 286 15.82 -51.88 15.37
C SER A 286 14.46 -51.20 15.11
N ILE A 287 14.45 -50.11 14.35
CA ILE A 287 13.24 -49.35 14.04
C ILE A 287 12.46 -50.08 12.95
N ARG A 288 11.29 -50.63 13.30
CA ARG A 288 10.39 -51.24 12.32
C ARG A 288 9.55 -50.15 11.66
N ALA A 289 9.43 -50.18 10.33
CA ALA A 289 8.62 -49.23 9.57
C ALA A 289 7.17 -49.15 10.08
N GLU A 290 6.61 -50.28 10.56
CA GLU A 290 5.26 -50.36 11.12
C GLU A 290 5.04 -49.52 12.40
N GLN A 291 6.11 -49.09 13.07
CA GLN A 291 6.05 -48.27 14.27
C GLN A 291 6.15 -46.77 13.97
N LEU A 292 6.44 -46.41 12.72
CA LEU A 292 6.59 -45.02 12.29
C LEU A 292 5.26 -44.48 11.73
N CYS A 293 5.05 -43.18 11.92
CA CYS A 293 3.97 -42.45 11.25
C CYS A 293 4.33 -42.20 9.78
N THR A 294 4.28 -43.24 8.96
CA THR A 294 4.43 -43.16 7.49
C THR A 294 3.10 -43.45 6.81
N TRP A 295 2.90 -42.85 5.63
CA TRP A 295 1.63 -42.98 4.90
C TRP A 295 1.41 -44.37 4.27
N ASP A 296 2.44 -45.22 4.17
CA ASP A 296 2.34 -46.56 3.58
C ASP A 296 1.99 -47.67 4.60
N GLY A 297 1.62 -47.29 5.83
CA GLY A 297 1.54 -48.22 6.96
C GLY A 297 0.20 -48.28 7.69
N LYS A 298 0.21 -48.98 8.82
CA LYS A 298 -0.94 -49.12 9.75
C LYS A 298 -1.51 -47.76 10.19
N PHE A 299 -0.68 -46.72 10.30
CA PHE A 299 -1.13 -45.37 10.65
C PHE A 299 -2.10 -44.80 9.61
N ALA A 300 -1.79 -44.89 8.31
CA ALA A 300 -2.68 -44.41 7.26
C ALA A 300 -4.00 -45.18 7.23
N ALA A 301 -3.96 -46.51 7.44
CA ALA A 301 -5.17 -47.32 7.53
C ALA A 301 -6.06 -46.91 8.74
N GLU A 302 -5.46 -46.59 9.89
CA GLU A 302 -6.21 -46.09 11.06
C GLU A 302 -6.81 -44.70 10.82
N VAL A 303 -6.05 -43.81 10.17
CA VAL A 303 -6.52 -42.45 9.83
C VAL A 303 -7.67 -42.52 8.82
N LEU A 304 -7.51 -43.26 7.72
CA LEU A 304 -8.53 -43.46 6.68
C LEU A 304 -9.77 -44.22 7.18
N GLY A 305 -9.66 -44.95 8.28
CA GLY A 305 -10.80 -45.59 8.95
C GLY A 305 -11.81 -44.61 9.56
N GLY A 306 -11.49 -43.30 9.61
CA GLY A 306 -12.40 -42.23 10.06
C GLY A 306 -12.64 -42.15 11.58
N GLY A 307 -12.15 -43.14 12.33
CA GLY A 307 -12.19 -43.16 13.78
C GLY A 307 -11.21 -42.18 14.42
N LYS A 308 -11.36 -41.95 15.73
CA LYS A 308 -10.38 -41.16 16.51
C LYS A 308 -9.11 -41.97 16.71
N VAL A 309 -8.01 -41.51 16.11
CA VAL A 309 -6.68 -42.11 16.24
C VAL A 309 -5.98 -41.48 17.44
N SER A 310 -5.65 -42.30 18.45
CA SER A 310 -4.86 -41.83 19.59
C SER A 310 -3.42 -41.58 19.18
N LEU A 311 -2.95 -40.33 19.28
CA LEU A 311 -1.58 -39.98 18.91
C LEU A 311 -0.55 -40.52 19.90
N ALA A 312 -0.94 -40.83 21.15
CA ALA A 312 -0.06 -41.45 22.13
C ALA A 312 0.37 -42.88 21.75
N LYS A 313 -0.40 -43.55 20.88
CA LYS A 313 -0.05 -44.88 20.33
C LYS A 313 1.14 -44.80 19.37
N TRP A 314 1.27 -43.67 18.68
CA TRP A 314 2.17 -43.50 17.54
C TRP A 314 3.36 -42.58 17.85
N LEU A 315 3.14 -41.57 18.70
CA LEU A 315 4.12 -40.55 19.03
C LEU A 315 4.75 -40.81 20.41
N ARG A 316 6.03 -40.48 20.53
CA ARG A 316 6.79 -40.62 21.77
C ARG A 316 6.80 -39.29 22.53
N PHE A 317 5.73 -39.00 23.26
CA PHE A 317 5.62 -37.78 24.08
C PHE A 317 6.65 -37.69 25.20
N GLU A 318 7.19 -38.84 25.66
CA GLU A 318 8.23 -38.88 26.69
C GLU A 318 9.61 -38.51 26.12
N ASP A 319 9.91 -38.90 24.88
CA ASP A 319 11.17 -38.59 24.20
C ASP A 319 11.16 -37.18 23.61
N GLN A 320 10.00 -36.72 23.13
CA GLN A 320 9.84 -35.46 22.40
C GLN A 320 9.04 -34.45 23.24
N THR A 321 9.73 -33.79 24.17
CA THR A 321 9.12 -32.87 25.15
C THR A 321 8.43 -31.65 24.55
N TYR A 322 8.72 -31.31 23.28
CA TYR A 322 8.06 -30.21 22.57
C TYR A 322 6.63 -30.53 22.12
N LEU A 323 6.27 -31.81 21.98
CA LEU A 323 5.00 -32.23 21.36
C LEU A 323 3.76 -31.67 22.07
N PRO A 324 3.64 -31.71 23.42
CA PRO A 324 2.46 -31.15 24.09
C PRO A 324 2.25 -29.68 23.77
N SER A 325 3.33 -28.87 23.82
CA SER A 325 3.26 -27.44 23.52
C SER A 325 2.88 -27.15 22.06
N ALA A 326 3.37 -27.97 21.12
CA ALA A 326 3.05 -27.82 19.71
C ALA A 326 1.60 -28.21 19.39
N PHE A 327 1.09 -29.30 19.98
CA PHE A 327 -0.32 -29.68 19.81
C PHE A 327 -1.27 -28.69 20.47
N ASP A 328 -0.94 -28.17 21.66
CA ASP A 328 -1.74 -27.13 22.31
C ASP A 328 -1.81 -25.86 21.45
N ARG A 329 -0.69 -25.47 20.82
CA ARG A 329 -0.62 -24.36 19.87
C ARG A 329 -1.53 -24.61 18.65
N VAL A 330 -1.43 -25.77 18.02
CA VAL A 330 -2.24 -26.16 16.86
C VAL A 330 -3.74 -26.13 17.18
N ILE A 331 -4.13 -26.67 18.35
CA ILE A 331 -5.52 -26.66 18.80
C ILE A 331 -6.00 -25.23 19.06
N GLN A 332 -5.18 -24.38 19.68
CA GLN A 332 -5.52 -23.00 19.98
C GLN A 332 -5.73 -22.19 18.69
N GLU A 333 -4.83 -22.31 17.72
CA GLU A 333 -4.94 -21.64 16.42
C GLU A 333 -6.18 -22.13 15.66
N THR A 334 -6.41 -23.44 15.63
CA THR A 334 -7.62 -24.02 15.01
C THR A 334 -8.92 -23.49 15.62
N ARG A 335 -8.96 -23.31 16.96
CA ARG A 335 -10.12 -22.74 17.65
C ARG A 335 -10.31 -21.26 17.32
N ARG A 336 -9.20 -20.53 17.21
CA ARG A 336 -9.21 -19.12 16.82
C ARG A 336 -9.74 -18.96 15.39
N ASP A 337 -9.24 -19.77 14.46
CA ASP A 337 -9.70 -19.76 13.06
C ASP A 337 -11.19 -20.06 12.95
N ARG A 338 -11.68 -21.05 13.72
CA ARG A 338 -13.10 -21.36 13.78
C ARG A 338 -13.95 -20.23 14.34
N ALA A 339 -13.41 -19.47 15.29
CA ALA A 339 -14.10 -18.32 15.89
C ALA A 339 -14.09 -17.08 14.98
N GLU A 340 -12.99 -16.84 14.24
CA GLU A 340 -12.85 -15.70 13.34
C GLU A 340 -13.54 -15.93 11.98
N TYR A 341 -13.40 -17.11 11.40
CA TYR A 341 -13.81 -17.41 10.02
C TYR A 341 -14.97 -18.43 9.93
N GLY A 342 -15.30 -19.13 11.01
CA GLY A 342 -16.38 -20.13 11.06
C GLY A 342 -15.96 -21.55 10.67
N PHE A 343 -14.71 -21.77 10.24
CA PHE A 343 -14.20 -23.08 9.82
C PHE A 343 -12.71 -23.27 10.19
N SER A 344 -12.23 -24.51 10.12
CA SER A 344 -10.85 -24.89 10.42
C SER A 344 -10.05 -25.15 9.14
N HIS A 345 -8.86 -24.55 9.07
CA HIS A 345 -7.87 -24.80 8.02
C HIS A 345 -6.85 -25.88 8.39
N LEU A 346 -7.07 -26.63 9.47
CA LEU A 346 -6.13 -27.67 9.87
C LEU A 346 -6.09 -28.78 8.81
N ARG A 347 -4.89 -29.05 8.31
CA ARG A 347 -4.62 -30.05 7.26
C ARG A 347 -3.48 -30.97 7.70
N LEU A 348 -3.63 -32.26 7.42
CA LEU A 348 -2.57 -33.25 7.51
C LEU A 348 -1.91 -33.37 6.14
N VAL A 349 -0.64 -32.96 6.02
CA VAL A 349 0.11 -33.13 4.79
C VAL A 349 0.54 -34.59 4.64
N VAL A 350 0.06 -35.23 3.58
CA VAL A 350 0.32 -36.63 3.25
C VAL A 350 1.60 -36.77 2.43
N ALA A 351 1.76 -35.90 1.43
CA ALA A 351 2.90 -35.93 0.53
C ALA A 351 3.40 -34.51 0.23
N TYR A 352 4.72 -34.39 0.12
CA TYR A 352 5.38 -33.17 -0.35
C TYR A 352 5.89 -33.39 -1.78
N LEU A 353 5.74 -32.37 -2.62
CA LEU A 353 6.45 -32.24 -3.86
C LEU A 353 7.79 -31.55 -3.59
N HIS A 354 8.87 -32.18 -4.03
CA HIS A 354 10.18 -31.57 -4.05
C HIS A 354 10.56 -31.17 -5.47
N TRP A 355 10.89 -29.91 -5.66
CA TRP A 355 11.22 -29.37 -6.98
C TRP A 355 12.26 -28.25 -6.87
N HIS A 356 12.81 -27.85 -8.02
CA HIS A 356 13.83 -26.81 -8.11
C HIS A 356 13.35 -25.70 -9.05
N ASN A 357 13.51 -24.44 -8.63
CA ASN A 357 13.30 -23.31 -9.52
C ASN A 357 14.56 -23.06 -10.34
N LEU A 358 14.58 -23.59 -11.56
CA LEU A 358 15.73 -23.51 -12.47
C LEU A 358 16.09 -22.08 -12.92
N LYS A 359 15.20 -21.09 -12.74
CA LYS A 359 15.43 -19.71 -13.18
C LYS A 359 16.13 -18.86 -12.12
N GLU A 360 15.72 -18.97 -10.87
CA GLU A 360 16.19 -18.08 -9.80
C GLU A 360 17.19 -18.74 -8.84
N SER A 361 17.00 -20.02 -8.54
CA SER A 361 17.77 -20.71 -7.50
C SER A 361 17.80 -22.22 -7.79
N PRO A 362 18.54 -22.64 -8.85
CA PRO A 362 18.55 -24.03 -9.30
C PRO A 362 19.05 -25.00 -8.23
N ASP A 363 19.92 -24.56 -7.32
CA ASP A 363 20.49 -25.40 -6.26
C ASP A 363 19.58 -25.52 -5.01
N GLU A 364 18.56 -24.67 -4.89
CA GLU A 364 17.65 -24.69 -3.74
C GLU A 364 16.50 -25.68 -3.97
N ARG A 365 16.47 -26.75 -3.17
CA ARG A 365 15.35 -27.72 -3.19
C ARG A 365 14.16 -27.14 -2.45
N ILE A 366 13.10 -26.82 -3.19
CA ILE A 366 11.84 -26.30 -2.66
C ILE A 366 10.95 -27.47 -2.22
N GLN A 367 10.26 -27.29 -1.10
CA GLN A 367 9.27 -28.24 -0.56
C GLN A 367 7.90 -27.60 -0.62
N SER A 368 6.97 -28.22 -1.34
CA SER A 368 5.57 -27.78 -1.40
C SER A 368 4.69 -28.91 -0.92
N PRO A 369 3.70 -28.69 -0.04
CA PRO A 369 2.70 -29.70 0.24
C PRO A 369 1.95 -30.00 -1.05
N LEU A 370 1.83 -31.27 -1.43
CA LEU A 370 1.17 -31.68 -2.67
C LEU A 370 -0.23 -32.21 -2.40
N LEU A 371 -0.33 -33.07 -1.39
CA LEU A 371 -1.54 -33.78 -1.03
C LEU A 371 -1.77 -33.61 0.47
N TRP A 372 -2.97 -33.21 0.86
CA TRP A 372 -3.33 -33.10 2.25
C TRP A 372 -4.78 -33.53 2.53
N LEU A 373 -5.06 -33.79 3.80
CA LEU A 373 -6.38 -34.20 4.29
C LEU A 373 -6.89 -33.23 5.36
N PRO A 374 -8.17 -32.83 5.29
CA PRO A 374 -8.83 -32.13 6.39
C PRO A 374 -8.86 -32.99 7.65
N VAL A 375 -8.33 -32.47 8.75
CA VAL A 375 -8.27 -33.19 10.03
C VAL A 375 -8.66 -32.29 11.20
N GLU A 376 -9.18 -32.91 12.26
CA GLU A 376 -9.37 -32.30 13.56
C GLU A 376 -8.42 -32.94 14.59
N VAL A 377 -7.83 -32.10 15.44
CA VAL A 377 -7.04 -32.53 16.59
C VAL A 377 -7.76 -32.12 17.86
N ALA A 378 -7.94 -33.07 18.77
CA ALA A 378 -8.59 -32.85 20.05
C ALA A 378 -7.68 -33.25 21.21
N LYS A 379 -7.80 -32.52 22.32
CA LYS A 379 -7.13 -32.79 23.58
C LYS A 379 -8.14 -33.25 24.62
N GLN A 380 -7.86 -34.38 25.27
CA GLN A 380 -8.58 -34.88 26.43
C GLN A 380 -7.70 -34.70 27.66
N LYS A 381 -8.20 -33.95 28.64
CA LYS A 381 -7.49 -33.68 29.89
C LYS A 381 -7.62 -34.88 30.83
N GLY A 382 -6.51 -35.31 31.40
CA GLY A 382 -6.44 -36.42 32.35
C GLY A 382 -5.17 -36.32 33.20
N VAL A 383 -4.79 -37.39 33.90
CA VAL A 383 -3.52 -37.45 34.66
C VAL A 383 -2.32 -37.21 33.74
N ARG A 384 -2.40 -37.71 32.51
CA ARG A 384 -1.57 -37.30 31.38
C ARG A 384 -2.52 -36.84 30.27
N ASP A 385 -2.24 -35.69 29.66
CA ASP A 385 -3.03 -35.19 28.55
C ASP A 385 -2.95 -36.17 27.35
N GLN A 386 -4.09 -36.45 26.74
CA GLN A 386 -4.18 -37.32 25.57
C GLN A 386 -4.59 -36.51 24.34
N TYR A 387 -3.89 -36.72 23.24
CA TYR A 387 -4.17 -36.08 21.95
C TYR A 387 -4.71 -37.12 20.97
N SER A 388 -5.79 -36.77 20.26
CA SER A 388 -6.38 -37.61 19.22
C SER A 388 -6.51 -36.85 17.91
N LEU A 389 -6.23 -37.53 16.81
CA LEU A 389 -6.41 -37.05 15.44
C LEU A 389 -7.64 -37.74 14.82
N GLN A 390 -8.44 -37.00 14.07
CA GLN A 390 -9.58 -37.54 13.33
C GLN A 390 -9.65 -36.87 11.96
N ILE A 391 -10.00 -37.62 10.91
CA ILE A 391 -10.29 -37.05 9.60
C ILE A 391 -11.62 -36.27 9.69
N ALA A 392 -11.62 -35.04 9.16
CA ALA A 392 -12.82 -34.22 9.07
C ALA A 392 -13.63 -34.52 7.79
N ASP A 393 -12.94 -34.83 6.70
CA ASP A 393 -13.55 -35.17 5.40
C ASP A 393 -12.75 -36.26 4.67
N THR A 394 -13.43 -37.14 3.97
CA THR A 394 -12.84 -38.25 3.21
C THR A 394 -12.22 -37.82 1.88
N GLU A 395 -12.44 -36.58 1.45
CA GLU A 395 -11.85 -36.03 0.23
C GLU A 395 -10.44 -35.49 0.51
N ALA A 396 -9.46 -36.00 -0.24
CA ALA A 396 -8.11 -35.45 -0.25
C ALA A 396 -8.05 -34.22 -1.15
N GLU A 397 -7.38 -33.18 -0.66
CA GLU A 397 -7.22 -31.92 -1.38
C GLU A 397 -5.79 -31.84 -1.96
N PHE A 398 -5.69 -31.25 -3.15
CA PHE A 398 -4.42 -30.96 -3.83
C PHE A 398 -4.12 -29.47 -3.80
N ASN A 399 -2.84 -29.15 -3.72
CA ASN A 399 -2.32 -27.78 -3.80
C ASN A 399 -2.18 -27.28 -5.24
#